data_AF-A0A1Q8WL92-F1
#
_entry.id   AF-A0A1Q8WL92-F1
#
_cell.length_a   1.000
_cell.length_b   1.000
_cell.length_c   1.000
_cell.angle_alpha   90.00
_cell.angle_beta   90.00
_cell.angle_gamma   90.00
#
_symmetry.space_group_name_H-M   'P 1'
#
loop_
_entity.id
_entity.type
_entity.pdbx_description
1 polymer ?
#
loop_
_entity_poly.entity_id
_entity_poly.type
_entity_poly.pdbx_seq_one_letter_code
_entity_poly.pdbx_strand_id
1 'polypeptide(L)'
;MGITCILLGGFTFSFWWFAMFSDSDWGEAAREMLDGGFSLGRNTIAVIEPAVGLCFLFGGLLGLADPVGIDENSPVRSFLTIFVLAMLVVAVLGLIPVRLPGWMYPEWHEERRWRRREQAEWEAKYGSDDEGDGETNR
;
A
#
# COMPACT_ATOMS: atom_id res chain seq x y z
N MET A 1 -13.60 -19.30 11.65
CA MET A 1 -12.77 -19.05 10.45
C MET A 1 -12.80 -17.59 10.00
N GLY A 2 -13.97 -16.96 9.81
CA GLY A 2 -14.04 -15.56 9.31
C GLY A 2 -13.25 -14.52 10.10
N ILE A 3 -13.32 -14.54 11.44
CA ILE A 3 -12.58 -13.59 12.30
C ILE A 3 -11.06 -13.72 12.12
N THR A 4 -10.54 -14.96 12.07
CA THR A 4 -9.10 -15.21 11.87
C THR A 4 -8.62 -14.67 10.52
N CYS A 5 -9.41 -14.85 9.46
CA CYS A 5 -9.10 -14.30 8.14
C CYS A 5 -9.10 -12.76 8.13
N ILE A 6 -10.03 -12.13 8.85
CA ILE A 6 -10.06 -10.66 8.98
C ILE A 6 -8.82 -10.14 9.69
N LEU A 7 -8.43 -10.77 10.81
CA LEU A 7 -7.23 -10.39 11.56
C LEU A 7 -5.97 -10.55 10.71
N LEU A 8 -5.85 -11.69 10.00
CA LEU A 8 -4.72 -11.97 9.13
C LEU A 8 -4.66 -10.99 7.95
N GLY A 9 -5.80 -10.77 7.27
CA GLY A 9 -5.90 -9.84 6.14
C GLY A 9 -5.57 -8.40 6.54
N GLY A 10 -6.12 -7.93 7.67
CA GLY A 10 -5.81 -6.61 8.23
C GLY A 10 -4.33 -6.46 8.60
N PHE A 11 -3.74 -7.50 9.19
CA PHE A 11 -2.32 -7.52 9.52
C PHE A 11 -1.46 -7.41 8.24
N THR A 12 -1.68 -8.28 7.24
CA THR A 12 -0.93 -8.24 5.97
C THR A 12 -1.10 -6.92 5.22
N PHE A 13 -2.32 -6.37 5.19
CA PHE A 13 -2.57 -5.07 4.55
C PHE A 13 -1.86 -3.91 5.28
N SER A 14 -1.76 -3.99 6.61
CA SER A 14 -1.01 -3.00 7.38
C SER A 14 0.48 -3.03 7.05
N PHE A 15 1.07 -4.22 6.90
CA PHE A 15 2.48 -4.37 6.48
C PHE A 15 2.74 -3.71 5.13
N TRP A 16 1.86 -3.97 4.16
CA TRP A 16 1.93 -3.31 2.86
C TRP A 16 1.81 -1.78 2.97
N TRP A 17 0.83 -1.28 3.73
CA TRP A 17 0.62 0.15 3.93
C TRP A 17 1.85 0.84 4.53
N PHE A 18 2.45 0.24 5.57
CA PHE A 18 3.67 0.77 6.18
C PHE A 18 4.85 0.71 5.23
N ALA A 19 5.01 -0.39 4.47
CA ALA A 19 6.05 -0.52 3.46
C ALA A 19 5.94 0.55 2.35
N MET A 20 4.72 0.93 1.96
CA MET A 20 4.48 1.85 0.85
C MET A 20 4.49 3.33 1.26
N PHE A 21 3.95 3.67 2.44
CA PHE A 21 3.65 5.06 2.82
C PHE A 21 4.40 5.56 4.05
N SER A 22 4.98 4.67 4.86
CA SER A 22 5.71 5.06 6.07
C SER A 22 7.22 5.08 5.83
N ASP A 23 7.90 5.98 6.54
CA ASP A 23 9.37 6.10 6.56
C ASP A 23 9.92 5.71 7.94
N SER A 24 9.13 4.98 8.73
CA SER A 24 9.49 4.52 10.07
C SER A 24 10.37 3.27 10.03
N ASP A 25 11.11 3.01 11.10
CA ASP A 25 11.89 1.78 11.28
C ASP A 25 11.02 0.51 11.06
N TRP A 26 9.74 0.59 11.40
CA TRP A 26 8.76 -0.46 11.17
C TRP A 26 8.41 -0.65 9.68
N GLY A 27 8.39 0.43 8.91
CA GLY A 27 8.20 0.38 7.45
C GLY A 27 9.41 -0.17 6.70
N GLU A 28 10.63 0.09 7.20
CA GLU A 28 11.87 -0.52 6.70
C GLU A 28 11.88 -2.04 6.94
N ALA A 29 11.58 -2.46 8.18
CA ALA A 29 11.47 -3.88 8.51
C ALA A 29 10.36 -4.58 7.71
N ALA A 30 9.25 -3.89 7.45
CA ALA A 30 8.20 -4.41 6.57
C ALA A 30 8.70 -4.56 5.13
N ARG A 31 9.42 -3.58 4.57
CA ARG A 31 10.04 -3.70 3.23
C ARG A 31 11.04 -4.86 3.17
N GLU A 32 11.92 -4.99 4.15
CA GLU A 32 12.90 -6.08 4.22
C GLU A 32 12.22 -7.46 4.31
N MET A 33 11.17 -7.60 5.15
CA MET A 33 10.46 -8.87 5.29
C MET A 33 9.72 -9.26 4.00
N LEU A 34 9.18 -8.29 3.28
CA LEU A 34 8.43 -8.49 2.04
C LEU A 34 9.33 -8.69 0.81
N ASP A 35 10.47 -8.01 0.74
CA ASP A 35 11.45 -8.15 -0.35
C ASP A 35 12.36 -9.38 -0.15
N GLY A 36 12.62 -9.76 1.11
CA GLY A 36 13.47 -10.91 1.46
C GLY A 36 12.69 -12.21 1.62
N GLY A 37 11.75 -12.27 2.57
CA GLY A 37 11.12 -13.52 3.02
C GLY A 37 9.98 -14.02 2.14
N PHE A 38 9.31 -13.12 1.43
CA PHE A 38 8.10 -13.41 0.64
C PHE A 38 8.19 -12.96 -0.83
N SER A 39 9.36 -12.58 -1.34
CA SER A 39 9.46 -12.08 -2.72
C SER A 39 9.27 -13.19 -3.77
N LEU A 40 8.09 -13.18 -4.38
CA LEU A 40 7.77 -13.94 -5.60
C LEU A 40 8.22 -13.20 -6.88
N GLY A 41 8.89 -12.06 -6.72
CA GLY A 41 9.41 -11.20 -7.80
C GLY A 41 9.19 -9.71 -7.52
N ARG A 42 9.57 -8.86 -8.49
CA ARG A 42 9.53 -7.39 -8.36
C ARG A 42 8.14 -6.80 -8.10
N ASN A 43 7.05 -7.54 -8.34
CA ASN A 43 5.67 -7.08 -8.15
C ASN A 43 5.04 -7.50 -6.81
N THR A 44 5.79 -8.19 -5.94
CA THR A 44 5.26 -8.76 -4.69
C THR A 44 4.72 -7.67 -3.77
N ILE A 45 5.57 -6.71 -3.43
CA ILE A 45 5.20 -5.58 -2.57
C ILE A 45 4.14 -4.70 -3.24
N ALA A 46 4.21 -4.50 -4.56
CA ALA A 46 3.32 -3.55 -5.24
C ALA A 46 1.88 -4.08 -5.44
N VAL A 47 1.69 -5.38 -5.66
CA VAL A 47 0.42 -5.94 -6.14
C VAL A 47 -0.02 -7.18 -5.37
N ILE A 48 0.88 -8.12 -5.11
CA ILE A 48 0.52 -9.40 -4.48
C ILE A 48 0.14 -9.18 -3.02
N GLU A 49 0.96 -8.48 -2.25
CA GLU A 49 0.73 -8.22 -0.83
C GLU A 49 -0.61 -7.51 -0.53
N PRO A 50 -0.96 -6.39 -1.19
CA PRO A 50 -2.24 -5.74 -0.94
C PRO A 50 -3.42 -6.59 -1.43
N ALA A 51 -3.27 -7.32 -2.54
CA ALA A 51 -4.33 -8.19 -3.06
C ALA A 51 -4.59 -9.39 -2.13
N VAL A 52 -3.54 -10.01 -1.58
CA VAL A 52 -3.65 -11.09 -0.60
C VAL A 52 -4.28 -10.58 0.69
N GLY A 53 -3.84 -9.43 1.20
CA GLY A 53 -4.42 -8.84 2.40
C GLY A 53 -5.90 -8.51 2.26
N LEU A 54 -6.30 -7.92 1.13
CA LEU A 54 -7.71 -7.65 0.83
C LEU A 54 -8.51 -8.94 0.60
N CYS A 55 -7.95 -9.95 -0.07
CA CYS A 55 -8.57 -11.28 -0.21
C CYS A 55 -8.91 -11.89 1.14
N PHE A 56 -7.98 -11.89 2.09
CA PHE A 56 -8.22 -12.45 3.43
C PHE A 56 -9.23 -11.61 4.23
N LEU A 57 -9.17 -10.29 4.12
CA LEU A 57 -10.06 -9.38 4.85
C LEU A 57 -11.52 -9.52 4.37
N PHE A 58 -11.75 -9.45 3.05
CA PHE A 58 -13.08 -9.56 2.45
C PHE A 58 -13.56 -11.01 2.37
N GLY A 59 -12.67 -11.99 2.20
CA GLY A 59 -12.99 -13.41 2.31
C GLY A 59 -13.37 -13.81 3.74
N GLY A 60 -12.74 -13.20 4.74
CA GLY A 60 -13.13 -13.33 6.14
C GLY A 60 -14.52 -12.75 6.42
N LEU A 61 -14.84 -11.58 5.85
CA LEU A 61 -16.18 -10.98 5.92
C LEU A 61 -17.24 -11.85 5.23
N LEU A 62 -16.92 -12.41 4.05
CA LEU A 62 -17.79 -13.37 3.36
C LEU A 62 -18.01 -14.63 4.21
N GLY A 63 -16.97 -15.14 4.86
CA GLY A 63 -17.07 -16.26 5.80
C GLY A 63 -17.84 -15.94 7.08
N LEU A 64 -18.15 -14.67 7.34
CA LEU A 64 -19.07 -14.23 8.39
C LEU A 64 -20.48 -13.95 7.87
N ALA A 65 -20.75 -14.04 6.56
CA ALA A 65 -22.07 -13.77 6.01
C ALA A 65 -23.15 -14.73 6.56
N ASP A 66 -22.85 -16.04 6.57
CA ASP A 66 -23.75 -17.07 7.12
C ASP A 66 -24.06 -16.89 8.62
N PRO A 67 -23.06 -16.74 9.53
CA PRO A 67 -23.34 -16.55 10.95
C PRO A 67 -24.01 -15.21 11.28
N VAL A 68 -23.91 -14.20 10.42
CA VAL A 68 -24.57 -12.90 10.58
C VAL A 68 -26.00 -12.91 10.00
N GLY A 69 -26.42 -14.01 9.36
CA GLY A 69 -27.76 -14.16 8.79
C GLY A 69 -27.96 -13.41 7.48
N ILE A 70 -26.88 -13.19 6.71
CA ILE A 70 -26.97 -12.61 5.36
C ILE A 70 -27.52 -13.67 4.42
N ASP A 71 -28.64 -13.35 3.77
CA ASP A 71 -29.27 -14.22 2.79
C ASP A 71 -28.33 -14.61 1.65
N GLU A 72 -28.47 -15.83 1.14
CA GLU A 72 -27.64 -16.36 0.05
C GLU A 72 -27.81 -15.55 -1.24
N ASN A 73 -29.01 -15.02 -1.50
CA ASN A 73 -29.32 -14.17 -2.65
C ASN A 73 -29.08 -12.68 -2.38
N SER A 74 -28.49 -12.34 -1.23
CA SER A 74 -28.20 -10.95 -0.90
C SER A 74 -27.22 -10.35 -1.93
N PRO A 75 -27.52 -9.17 -2.50
CA PRO A 75 -26.60 -8.45 -3.37
C PRO A 75 -25.23 -8.20 -2.71
N VAL A 76 -25.20 -8.07 -1.38
CA VAL A 76 -23.98 -7.88 -0.60
C VAL A 76 -23.06 -9.10 -0.68
N ARG A 77 -23.62 -10.31 -0.56
CA ARG A 77 -22.85 -11.56 -0.64
C ARG A 77 -22.27 -11.76 -2.04
N SER A 78 -23.06 -11.48 -3.07
CA SER A 78 -22.62 -11.52 -4.46
C SER A 78 -21.49 -10.53 -4.73
N PHE A 79 -21.63 -9.29 -4.26
CA PHE A 79 -20.59 -8.27 -4.39
C PHE A 79 -19.29 -8.69 -3.70
N LEU A 80 -19.35 -9.15 -2.45
CA LEU A 80 -18.19 -9.64 -1.70
C LEU A 80 -17.49 -10.80 -2.42
N THR A 81 -18.28 -11.73 -2.96
CA THR A 81 -17.74 -12.88 -3.69
C THR A 81 -17.01 -12.47 -4.97
N ILE A 82 -17.62 -11.59 -5.78
CA ILE A 82 -17.00 -11.05 -6.99
C ILE A 82 -15.73 -10.28 -6.65
N PHE A 83 -15.76 -9.48 -5.58
CA PHE A 83 -14.62 -8.69 -5.14
C PHE A 83 -13.44 -9.58 -4.71
N VAL A 84 -13.69 -10.60 -3.87
CA VAL A 84 -12.66 -11.56 -3.46
C VAL A 84 -12.08 -12.29 -4.67
N LEU A 85 -12.92 -12.70 -5.62
CA LEU A 85 -12.46 -13.37 -6.84
C LEU A 85 -11.61 -12.43 -7.72
N ALA A 86 -12.00 -11.17 -7.86
CA ALA A 86 -11.23 -10.17 -8.57
C ALA A 86 -9.86 -9.93 -7.91
N MET A 87 -9.81 -9.83 -6.58
CA MET A 87 -8.54 -9.69 -5.84
C MET A 87 -7.65 -10.93 -6.00
N LEU A 88 -8.24 -12.13 -6.06
CA LEU A 88 -7.49 -13.37 -6.31
C LEU A 88 -6.91 -13.37 -7.74
N VAL A 89 -7.68 -12.93 -8.72
CA VAL A 89 -7.17 -12.71 -10.09
C VAL A 89 -6.03 -11.70 -10.09
N VAL A 90 -6.15 -10.59 -9.37
CA VAL A 90 -5.08 -9.58 -9.25
C VAL A 90 -3.82 -10.18 -8.61
N ALA A 91 -3.96 -10.97 -7.55
CA ALA A 91 -2.83 -11.66 -6.92
C ALA A 91 -2.14 -12.63 -7.91
N VAL A 92 -2.91 -13.36 -8.71
CA VAL A 92 -2.37 -14.25 -9.76
C VAL A 92 -1.70 -13.46 -10.89
N LEU A 93 -2.29 -12.35 -11.33
CA LEU A 93 -1.69 -11.45 -12.32
C LEU A 93 -0.41 -10.79 -11.78
N GLY A 94 -0.34 -10.54 -10.47
CA GLY A 94 0.86 -10.04 -9.79
C GLY A 94 2.06 -11.01 -9.88
N LEU A 95 1.82 -12.32 -10.05
CA LEU A 95 2.87 -13.31 -10.32
C LEU A 95 3.45 -13.18 -11.73
N ILE A 96 2.71 -12.57 -12.66
CA ILE A 96 3.24 -12.29 -14.00
C ILE A 96 4.21 -11.10 -13.88
N PRO A 97 5.45 -11.22 -14.36
CA PRO A 97 6.46 -10.16 -14.26
C PRO A 97 6.18 -9.03 -15.27
N VAL A 98 5.09 -8.28 -15.06
CA VAL A 98 4.73 -7.08 -15.82
C VAL A 98 5.45 -5.88 -15.23
N ARG A 99 6.03 -5.02 -16.08
CA ARG A 99 6.64 -3.77 -15.63
C ARG A 99 5.55 -2.79 -15.21
N LEU A 100 5.38 -2.60 -13.91
CA LEU A 100 4.43 -1.66 -13.35
C LEU A 100 5.00 -0.23 -13.42
N PRO A 101 4.13 0.80 -13.45
CA PRO A 101 4.58 2.18 -13.43
C PRO A 101 5.33 2.51 -12.12
N GLY A 102 6.35 3.36 -12.22
CA GLY A 102 7.30 3.64 -11.14
C GLY A 102 6.68 4.00 -9.80
N TRP A 103 5.54 4.72 -9.80
CA TRP A 103 4.84 5.14 -8.58
C TRP A 103 4.33 3.99 -7.71
N MET A 104 4.27 2.76 -8.24
CA MET A 104 3.83 1.59 -7.50
C MET A 104 4.96 0.89 -6.74
N TYR A 105 6.20 1.36 -6.91
CA TYR A 105 7.35 0.88 -6.16
C TYR A 105 7.64 1.80 -4.97
N PRO A 106 8.02 1.24 -3.80
CA PRO A 106 8.32 2.03 -2.61
C PRO A 106 9.48 3.01 -2.84
N GLU A 107 10.49 2.58 -3.59
CA GLU A 107 11.67 3.38 -3.97
C GLU A 107 11.31 4.70 -4.68
N TRP A 108 10.23 4.75 -5.47
CA TRP A 108 9.78 5.98 -6.11
C TRP A 108 9.24 7.01 -5.12
N HIS A 109 8.62 6.54 -4.02
CA HIS A 109 8.16 7.41 -2.95
C HIS A 109 9.34 7.91 -2.10
N GLU A 110 10.37 7.09 -1.89
CA GLU A 110 11.62 7.49 -1.23
C GLU A 110 12.33 8.60 -1.99
N GLU A 111 12.53 8.47 -3.31
CA GLU A 111 13.17 9.51 -4.13
C GLU A 111 12.44 10.85 -4.08
N ARG A 112 11.09 10.84 -4.01
CA ARG A 112 10.29 12.06 -3.84
C ARG A 112 10.32 12.62 -2.43
N ARG A 113 10.50 11.78 -1.41
CA ARG A 113 10.70 12.22 -0.02
C ARG A 113 12.08 12.87 0.12
N TRP A 114 13.12 12.25 -0.45
CA TRP A 114 14.46 12.81 -0.50
C TRP A 114 14.49 14.17 -1.18
N ARG A 115 13.95 14.29 -2.40
CA ARG A 115 13.91 15.57 -3.12
C ARG A 115 13.19 16.68 -2.37
N ARG A 116 12.13 16.37 -1.61
CA ARG A 116 11.44 17.37 -0.77
C ARG A 116 12.26 17.76 0.46
N ARG A 117 12.98 16.82 1.08
CA ARG A 117 13.89 17.12 2.19
C ARG A 117 15.05 18.00 1.71
N GLU A 118 15.64 17.67 0.58
CA GLU A 118 16.73 18.44 -0.04
C GLU A 118 16.28 19.85 -0.45
N GLN A 119 15.08 19.99 -1.03
CA GLN A 119 14.49 21.32 -1.30
C GLN A 119 14.23 22.11 -0.01
N ALA A 120 13.64 21.49 1.02
CA ALA A 120 13.40 22.16 2.29
C ALA A 120 14.69 22.55 3.02
N GLU A 121 15.73 21.73 2.94
CA GLU A 121 17.06 22.05 3.46
C GLU A 121 17.72 23.18 2.67
N TRP A 122 17.57 23.18 1.34
CA TRP A 122 18.07 24.25 0.47
C TRP A 122 17.34 25.58 0.74
N GLU A 123 16.02 25.56 0.86
CA GLU A 123 15.19 26.72 1.24
C GLU A 123 15.53 27.20 2.67
N ALA A 124 15.75 26.29 3.63
CA ALA A 124 16.15 26.68 4.98
C ALA A 124 17.56 27.28 5.05
N LYS A 125 18.46 26.88 4.13
CA LYS A 125 19.86 27.32 4.11
C LYS A 125 20.10 28.56 3.24
N TYR A 126 19.33 28.73 2.17
CA TYR A 126 19.53 29.76 1.14
C TYR A 126 18.27 30.59 0.83
N GLY A 127 17.09 30.17 1.28
CA GLY A 127 15.81 30.85 1.00
C GLY A 127 15.51 32.06 1.88
N SER A 128 16.39 32.40 2.83
CA SER A 128 16.28 33.63 3.64
C SER A 128 16.93 34.85 2.98
N ASP A 129 17.67 34.68 1.88
CA ASP A 129 18.50 35.75 1.31
C ASP A 129 17.78 36.60 0.22
N ASP A 130 16.51 36.32 -0.07
CA ASP A 130 15.71 37.03 -1.10
C ASP A 130 14.73 38.09 -0.53
N GLU A 131 14.83 38.43 0.77
CA GLU A 131 14.11 39.59 1.35
C GLU A 131 15.05 40.81 1.46
N GLY A 132 15.39 41.46 0.34
CA GLY A 132 16.30 42.60 0.46
C GLY A 132 16.64 43.48 -0.73
N ASP A 133 15.72 43.86 -1.62
CA ASP A 133 15.93 45.05 -2.47
C ASP A 133 14.64 45.73 -2.97
N GLY A 134 13.79 46.13 -2.01
CA GLY A 134 12.84 47.23 -2.22
C GLY A 134 13.54 48.59 -2.29
N GLU A 135 14.42 48.81 -3.28
CA GLU A 135 14.81 50.16 -3.68
C GLU A 135 13.63 50.84 -4.40
N THR A 136 12.81 51.57 -3.65
CA THR A 136 12.01 52.68 -4.20
C THR A 136 12.19 53.92 -3.35
N ASN A 137 13.36 54.55 -3.48
CA ASN A 137 13.54 55.97 -3.24
C ASN A 137 13.99 56.63 -4.55
N ARG A 138 13.03 57.12 -5.33
CA ARG A 138 13.27 58.07 -6.42
C ARG A 138 12.04 58.92 -6.68
#